data_AF-A0A3B0U4D8-F1
#
_entry.id   AF-A0A3B0U4D8-F1
#
_cell.length_a   1.000
_cell.length_b   1.000
_cell.length_c   1.000
_cell.angle_alpha   90.00
_cell.angle_beta   90.00
_cell.angle_gamma   90.00
#
_symmetry.space_group_name_H-M   'P 1'
#
loop_
_entity.id
_entity.type
_entity.pdbx_description
1 polymer ?
#
loop_
_entity_poly.entity_id
_entity_poly.type
_entity_poly.pdbx_seq_one_letter_code
_entity_poly.pdbx_strand_id
1 'polypeptide(L)'
;MQTQNPPINGWMAELRATFFLAWPLVVAQLAGVALTATDVVMMGWLGPEQLAAGSLATSVFFPLFIGGVGVVSATAPLIAQAIGAKKGRSVRRTVRQGFWLAFIATIIITPLVLQTGDFFLVIGQNPAIAALAQSYLSTAVFMVFP
;
A
#
# COMPACT_ATOMS: atom_id res chain seq x y z
N MET A 1 30.25 30.79 -23.48
CA MET A 1 30.39 29.35 -23.16
C MET A 1 31.37 29.22 -22.02
N GLN A 2 30.89 29.13 -20.77
CA GLN A 2 31.70 28.83 -19.59
C GLN A 2 31.28 27.44 -19.11
N THR A 3 32.11 26.44 -19.38
CA THR A 3 32.01 25.10 -18.81
C THR A 3 32.48 25.17 -17.36
N GLN A 4 31.55 25.36 -16.42
CA GLN A 4 31.84 25.14 -15.00
C GLN A 4 32.07 23.64 -14.80
N ASN A 5 33.34 23.25 -14.67
CA ASN A 5 33.70 21.92 -14.16
C ASN A 5 33.21 21.81 -12.70
N PRO A 6 32.41 20.80 -12.33
CA PRO A 6 32.05 20.59 -10.94
C PRO A 6 33.31 20.23 -10.14
N PRO A 7 33.48 20.75 -8.91
CA PRO A 7 34.62 20.42 -8.08
C PRO A 7 34.63 18.91 -7.77
N ILE A 8 35.77 18.28 -8.03
CA ILE A 8 36.03 16.83 -8.00
C ILE A 8 35.95 16.23 -6.57
N ASN A 9 35.57 17.03 -5.58
CA ASN A 9 35.22 16.61 -4.22
C ASN A 9 33.72 16.28 -4.05
N GLY A 10 32.94 16.33 -5.14
CA GLY A 10 31.48 16.21 -5.18
C GLY A 10 30.92 14.81 -4.90
N TRP A 11 31.60 13.72 -5.30
CA TRP A 11 31.06 12.35 -5.16
C TRP A 11 30.87 11.91 -3.72
N MET A 12 31.84 12.18 -2.84
CA MET A 12 31.72 11.79 -1.43
C MET A 12 30.68 12.66 -0.68
N ALA A 13 30.53 13.92 -1.09
CA ALA A 13 29.50 14.82 -0.56
C ALA A 13 28.09 14.41 -1.03
N GLU A 14 27.93 14.04 -2.31
CA GLU A 14 26.68 13.52 -2.87
C GLU A 14 26.33 12.15 -2.28
N LEU A 15 27.30 11.24 -2.11
CA LEU A 15 27.11 9.96 -1.42
C LEU A 15 26.65 10.19 0.02
N ARG A 16 27.29 11.11 0.76
CA ARG A 16 26.88 11.45 2.13
C ARG A 16 25.46 12.04 2.16
N ALA A 17 25.14 12.95 1.25
CA ALA A 17 23.79 13.54 1.16
C ALA A 17 22.73 12.50 0.82
N THR A 18 23.01 11.63 -0.15
CA THR A 18 22.14 10.51 -0.54
C THR A 18 21.96 9.54 0.62
N PHE A 19 23.03 9.22 1.33
CA PHE A 19 22.98 8.34 2.50
C PHE A 19 22.12 8.93 3.62
N PHE A 20 22.23 10.24 3.89
CA PHE A 20 21.40 10.92 4.89
C PHE A 20 19.90 10.94 4.52
N LEU A 21 19.55 10.94 3.24
CA LEU A 21 18.17 10.84 2.77
C LEU A 21 17.66 9.39 2.73
N ALA A 22 18.51 8.45 2.29
CA ALA A 22 18.17 7.05 2.17
C ALA A 22 18.06 6.37 3.54
N TRP A 23 18.87 6.76 4.52
CA TRP A 23 18.89 6.13 5.84
C TRP A 23 17.53 6.16 6.55
N PRO A 24 16.84 7.30 6.69
CA PRO A 24 15.48 7.35 7.23
C PRO A 24 14.48 6.49 6.47
N LEU A 25 14.59 6.44 5.14
CA LEU A 25 13.71 5.65 4.28
C LEU A 25 13.91 4.15 4.49
N VAL A 26 15.17 3.70 4.60
CA VAL A 26 15.53 2.31 4.89
C VAL A 26 15.01 1.92 6.27
N VAL A 27 15.22 2.76 7.29
CA VAL A 27 14.71 2.50 8.65
C VAL A 27 13.18 2.40 8.64
N ALA A 28 12.48 3.30 7.94
CA ALA A 28 11.03 3.25 7.81
C ALA A 28 10.55 1.94 7.14
N GLN A 29 11.22 1.48 6.08
CA GLN A 29 10.87 0.22 5.44
C GLN A 29 11.18 -1.00 6.29
N LEU A 30 12.31 -1.02 6.99
CA LEU A 30 12.64 -2.10 7.93
C LEU A 30 11.64 -2.15 9.08
N ALA A 31 11.22 -0.99 9.60
CA ALA A 31 10.16 -0.91 10.60
C ALA A 31 8.83 -1.46 10.05
N GLY A 32 8.47 -1.12 8.81
CA GLY A 32 7.29 -1.68 8.13
C GLY A 32 7.33 -3.21 8.04
N VAL A 33 8.46 -3.78 7.62
CA VAL A 33 8.66 -5.25 7.56
C VAL A 33 8.65 -5.88 8.96
N ALA A 34 9.22 -5.21 9.96
CA ALA A 34 9.20 -5.70 11.33
C ALA A 34 7.78 -5.72 11.91
N LEU A 35 6.95 -4.72 11.61
CA LEU A 35 5.54 -4.68 12.01
C LEU A 35 4.78 -5.87 11.42
N THR A 36 4.88 -6.08 10.10
CA THR A 36 4.18 -7.20 9.45
C THR A 36 4.68 -8.57 9.94
N ALA A 37 5.98 -8.70 10.20
CA ALA A 37 6.54 -9.92 10.78
C ALA A 37 6.02 -10.16 12.21
N THR A 38 5.91 -9.10 13.01
CA THR A 38 5.39 -9.17 14.38
C THR A 38 3.92 -9.61 14.38
N ASP A 39 3.10 -9.08 13.47
CA ASP A 39 1.70 -9.50 13.31
C ASP A 39 1.58 -11.00 13.02
N VAL A 40 2.45 -11.52 12.14
CA VAL A 40 2.52 -12.95 11.81
C VAL A 40 2.94 -13.79 13.02
N VAL A 41 3.93 -13.34 13.79
CA VAL A 41 4.37 -14.03 15.02
C VAL A 41 3.25 -14.05 16.06
N MET A 42 2.56 -12.92 16.27
CA MET A 42 1.43 -12.83 17.20
C MET A 42 0.28 -13.77 16.79
N MET A 43 -0.07 -13.82 15.50
CA MET A 43 -1.05 -14.80 15.00
C MET A 43 -0.59 -16.24 15.19
N GLY A 44 0.70 -16.51 14.99
CA GLY A 44 1.29 -17.84 15.24
C GLY A 44 1.19 -18.27 16.70
N TRP A 45 1.30 -17.34 17.66
CA TRP A 45 1.09 -17.62 19.08
C TRP A 45 -0.37 -17.89 19.46
N LEU A 46 -1.33 -17.30 18.73
CA LEU A 46 -2.76 -17.58 18.92
C LEU A 46 -3.14 -18.97 18.44
N GLY A 47 -2.42 -19.50 17.45
CA GLY A 47 -2.54 -20.87 16.99
C GLY A 47 -2.39 -21.02 15.46
N PRO A 48 -2.25 -22.26 14.97
CA PRO A 48 -2.06 -22.54 13.56
C PRO A 48 -3.28 -22.16 12.70
N GLU A 49 -4.49 -22.24 13.25
CA GLU A 49 -5.72 -21.88 12.54
C GLU A 49 -5.81 -20.37 12.29
N GLN A 50 -5.44 -19.55 13.29
CA GLN A 50 -5.42 -18.09 13.20
C GLN A 50 -4.38 -17.62 12.18
N LEU A 51 -3.18 -18.22 12.22
CA LEU A 51 -2.14 -17.95 11.25
C LEU A 51 -2.54 -18.34 9.82
N ALA A 52 -3.16 -19.50 9.64
CA ALA A 52 -3.65 -19.96 8.33
C ALA A 52 -4.74 -19.02 7.78
N ALA A 53 -5.71 -18.65 8.61
CA ALA A 53 -6.75 -17.71 8.23
C ALA A 53 -6.20 -16.31 7.91
N GLY A 54 -5.26 -15.81 8.72
CA GLY A 54 -4.61 -14.51 8.51
C GLY A 54 -3.80 -14.45 7.22
N SER A 55 -3.02 -15.50 6.93
CA SER A 55 -2.26 -15.60 5.69
C SER A 55 -3.17 -15.71 4.45
N LEU A 56 -4.27 -16.46 4.54
CA LEU A 56 -5.27 -16.57 3.48
C LEU A 56 -5.95 -15.22 3.20
N ALA A 57 -6.40 -14.53 4.26
CA ALA A 57 -6.99 -13.19 4.14
C ALA A 57 -6.00 -12.20 3.51
N THR A 58 -4.75 -12.16 3.99
CA THR A 58 -3.71 -11.26 3.48
C THR A 58 -3.40 -11.53 2.00
N SER A 59 -3.37 -12.80 1.59
CA SER A 59 -3.08 -13.19 0.20
C SER A 59 -4.10 -12.66 -0.81
N VAL A 60 -5.36 -12.52 -0.40
CA VAL A 60 -6.42 -11.92 -1.24
C VAL A 60 -6.45 -10.41 -1.11
N PHE A 61 -6.32 -9.88 0.11
CA PHE A 61 -6.44 -8.45 0.36
C PHE A 61 -5.28 -7.65 -0.24
N PHE A 62 -4.04 -8.14 -0.12
CA PHE A 62 -2.84 -7.37 -0.48
C PHE A 62 -2.77 -7.00 -1.98
N PRO A 63 -3.05 -7.92 -2.94
CA PRO A 63 -3.11 -7.55 -4.36
C PRO A 63 -4.21 -6.53 -4.68
N LEU A 64 -5.40 -6.67 -4.07
CA LEU A 64 -6.51 -5.73 -4.26
C LEU A 64 -6.15 -4.34 -3.71
N PHE A 65 -5.56 -4.30 -2.53
CA PHE A 65 -5.10 -3.07 -1.88
C PHE A 65 -4.03 -2.36 -2.69
N ILE A 66 -2.98 -3.06 -3.12
CA ILE A 66 -1.93 -2.50 -3.98
C ILE A 66 -2.51 -2.01 -5.32
N GLY A 67 -3.44 -2.75 -5.91
CA GLY A 67 -4.14 -2.34 -7.13
C GLY A 67 -4.84 -1.00 -6.96
N GLY A 68 -5.61 -0.83 -5.88
CA GLY A 68 -6.29 0.43 -5.55
C GLY A 68 -5.31 1.58 -5.30
N VAL A 69 -4.29 1.35 -4.47
CA VAL A 69 -3.22 2.33 -4.20
C VAL A 69 -2.50 2.74 -5.48
N GLY A 70 -2.24 1.81 -6.40
CA GLY A 70 -1.57 2.08 -7.67
C GLY A 70 -2.35 3.05 -8.55
N VAL A 71 -3.67 2.86 -8.68
CA VAL A 71 -4.56 3.74 -9.45
C VAL A 71 -4.56 5.16 -8.86
N VAL A 72 -4.64 5.29 -7.54
CA VAL A 72 -4.63 6.59 -6.86
C VAL A 72 -3.25 7.26 -6.94
N SER A 73 -2.17 6.48 -6.81
CA SER A 73 -0.79 6.98 -6.84
C SER A 73 -0.41 7.59 -8.20
N ALA A 74 -1.07 7.20 -9.29
CA ALA A 74 -0.92 7.82 -10.60
C ALA A 74 -1.32 9.32 -10.62
N THR A 75 -2.08 9.80 -9.63
CA THR A 75 -2.45 11.22 -9.52
C THR A 75 -1.33 12.09 -8.97
N ALA A 76 -0.39 11.54 -8.19
CA ALA A 76 0.73 12.27 -7.61
C ALA A 76 1.62 12.98 -8.68
N PRO A 77 2.10 12.31 -9.75
CA PRO A 77 2.86 12.99 -10.79
C PRO A 77 2.04 14.03 -11.55
N LEU A 78 0.74 13.81 -11.76
CA LEU A 78 -0.14 14.79 -12.40
C LEU A 78 -0.29 16.07 -11.56
N ILE A 79 -0.38 15.91 -10.23
CA ILE A 79 -0.39 17.02 -9.28
C ILE A 79 0.96 17.75 -9.31
N ALA A 80 2.08 17.02 -9.25
CA ALA A 80 3.42 17.60 -9.31
C ALA A 80 3.65 18.42 -10.59
N GLN A 81 3.22 17.90 -11.76
CA GLN A 81 3.28 18.62 -13.03
C GLN A 81 2.40 19.89 -13.03
N ALA A 82 1.17 19.81 -12.49
CA ALA A 82 0.27 20.96 -12.41
C ALA A 82 0.80 22.06 -11.47
N ILE A 83 1.47 21.67 -10.37
CA ILE A 83 2.17 22.57 -9.46
C ILE A 83 3.34 23.26 -10.20
N GLY A 84 4.18 22.49 -10.90
CA GLY A 84 5.30 23.03 -11.69
C GLY A 84 4.86 24.01 -12.79
N ALA A 85 3.69 23.78 -13.39
CA ALA A 85 3.10 24.67 -14.39
C ALA A 85 2.41 25.93 -13.81
N LYS A 86 2.43 26.15 -12.49
CA LYS A 86 1.72 27.23 -11.77
C LYS A 86 0.20 27.27 -12.06
N LYS A 87 -0.40 26.13 -12.41
CA LYS A 87 -1.84 26.02 -12.74
C LYS A 87 -2.63 25.53 -11.51
N GLY A 88 -2.81 26.40 -10.51
CA GLY A 88 -3.48 26.04 -9.25
C GLY A 88 -4.92 25.48 -9.39
N ARG A 89 -5.68 25.93 -10.41
CA ARG A 89 -7.01 25.37 -10.71
C ARG A 89 -6.94 23.89 -11.15
N SER A 90 -5.92 23.52 -11.93
CA SER A 90 -5.72 22.15 -12.37
C SER A 90 -5.36 21.23 -11.19
N VAL A 91 -4.55 21.71 -10.24
CA VAL A 91 -4.21 20.97 -9.02
C VAL A 91 -5.48 20.55 -8.25
N ARG A 92 -6.39 21.50 -7.97
CA ARG A 92 -7.66 21.19 -7.28
C ARG A 92 -8.51 20.18 -8.03
N ARG A 93 -8.54 20.27 -9.37
CA ARG A 93 -9.28 19.32 -10.22
C ARG A 93 -8.69 17.92 -10.15
N THR A 94 -7.37 17.79 -10.24
CA THR A 94 -6.68 16.50 -10.19
C THR A 94 -6.82 15.85 -8.82
N VAL A 95 -6.71 16.62 -7.73
CA VAL A 95 -6.96 16.11 -6.37
C VAL A 95 -8.38 15.57 -6.24
N ARG A 96 -9.39 16.32 -6.70
CA ARG A 96 -10.79 15.85 -6.69
C ARG A 96 -10.98 14.58 -7.53
N GLN A 97 -10.32 14.49 -8.68
CA GLN A 97 -10.34 13.28 -9.50
C GLN A 97 -9.67 12.09 -8.81
N GLY A 98 -8.58 12.31 -8.07
CA GLY A 98 -7.95 11.30 -7.23
C GLY A 98 -8.88 10.76 -6.14
N PHE A 99 -9.63 11.64 -5.47
CA PHE A 99 -10.66 11.22 -4.52
C PHE A 99 -11.78 10.41 -5.19
N TRP A 100 -12.23 10.81 -6.38
CA TRP A 100 -13.21 10.02 -7.13
C TRP A 100 -12.68 8.63 -7.51
N LEU A 101 -11.42 8.54 -7.94
CA LEU A 101 -10.78 7.26 -8.22
C LEU A 101 -10.67 6.38 -6.97
N ALA A 102 -10.28 6.96 -5.83
CA ALA A 102 -10.22 6.26 -4.57
C ALA A 102 -11.62 5.72 -4.18
N PHE A 103 -12.65 6.55 -4.27
CA PHE A 103 -14.02 6.16 -3.96
C PHE A 103 -14.54 5.04 -4.86
N ILE A 104 -14.28 5.12 -6.17
CA ILE A 104 -14.63 4.05 -7.13
C ILE A 104 -13.87 2.77 -6.80
N ALA A 105 -12.58 2.86 -6.47
CA ALA A 105 -11.78 1.71 -6.07
C ALA A 105 -12.35 1.07 -4.80
N THR A 106 -12.74 1.85 -3.79
CA THR A 106 -13.38 1.35 -2.57
C THR A 106 -14.70 0.63 -2.87
N ILE A 107 -15.55 1.20 -3.74
CA ILE A 107 -16.82 0.58 -4.16
C ILE A 107 -16.59 -0.77 -4.87
N ILE A 108 -15.50 -0.92 -5.62
CA ILE A 108 -15.18 -2.16 -6.34
C ILE A 108 -14.54 -3.19 -5.39
N ILE A 109 -13.57 -2.78 -4.58
CA ILE A 109 -12.80 -3.68 -3.70
C ILE A 109 -13.67 -4.22 -2.56
N THR A 110 -14.52 -3.37 -1.96
CA THR A 110 -15.37 -3.75 -0.81
C THR A 110 -16.20 -5.01 -1.06
N PRO A 111 -17.04 -5.11 -2.12
CA PRO A 111 -17.83 -6.30 -2.37
C PRO A 111 -16.97 -7.53 -2.71
N LEU A 112 -15.82 -7.34 -3.37
CA LEU A 112 -14.89 -8.45 -3.66
C LEU A 112 -14.34 -9.07 -2.37
N VAL A 113 -13.95 -8.22 -1.41
CA VAL A 113 -13.46 -8.63 -0.10
C VAL A 113 -14.57 -9.26 0.75
N LEU A 114 -15.78 -8.70 0.72
CA LEU A 114 -16.91 -9.23 1.50
C LEU A 114 -17.44 -10.56 0.96
N GLN A 115 -17.27 -10.87 -0.31
CA GLN A 115 -17.70 -12.15 -0.92
C GLN A 115 -16.62 -13.23 -0.91
N THR A 116 -15.46 -12.98 -0.30
CA THR A 116 -14.33 -13.92 -0.37
C THR A 116 -14.57 -15.20 0.47
N GLY A 117 -15.46 -15.17 1.46
CA GLY A 117 -15.80 -16.35 2.27
C GLY A 117 -16.30 -17.53 1.44
N ASP A 118 -17.23 -17.29 0.51
CA ASP A 118 -17.74 -18.32 -0.40
C ASP A 118 -16.66 -18.78 -1.39
N PHE A 119 -15.81 -17.85 -1.85
CA PHE A 119 -14.66 -18.17 -2.70
C PHE A 119 -13.69 -19.13 -2.00
N PHE A 120 -13.42 -18.94 -0.71
CA PHE A 120 -12.57 -19.84 0.07
C PHE A 120 -13.16 -21.25 0.18
N LEU A 121 -14.48 -21.38 0.32
CA LEU A 121 -15.14 -22.67 0.33
C LEU A 121 -15.04 -23.38 -1.03
N VAL A 122 -15.19 -22.65 -2.14
CA VAL A 122 -15.10 -23.21 -3.50
C VAL A 122 -13.70 -23.76 -3.80
N ILE A 123 -12.65 -23.11 -3.32
CA ILE A 123 -11.26 -23.59 -3.50
C ILE A 123 -10.87 -24.72 -2.55
N GLY A 124 -11.82 -25.24 -1.75
CA GLY A 124 -11.64 -26.41 -0.89
C GLY A 124 -11.03 -26.13 0.48
N GLN A 125 -11.08 -24.88 0.97
CA GLN A 125 -10.60 -24.58 2.32
C GLN A 125 -11.52 -25.14 3.40
N ASN A 126 -10.94 -25.41 4.57
CA ASN A 126 -11.72 -25.80 5.74
C ASN A 126 -12.73 -24.68 6.12
N PRO A 127 -14.02 -25.00 6.30
CA PRO A 127 -15.05 -24.03 6.67
C PRO A 127 -14.70 -23.15 7.89
N ALA A 128 -14.02 -23.72 8.89
CA ALA A 128 -13.60 -22.97 10.08
C ALA A 128 -12.55 -21.90 9.74
N ILE A 129 -11.56 -22.25 8.91
CA ILE A 129 -10.51 -21.32 8.46
C ILE A 129 -11.09 -20.27 7.52
N ALA A 130 -12.00 -20.66 6.62
CA ALA A 130 -12.68 -19.75 5.69
C ALA A 130 -13.51 -18.70 6.44
N ALA A 131 -14.27 -19.11 7.47
CA ALA A 131 -15.04 -18.19 8.31
C ALA A 131 -14.14 -17.22 9.08
N LEU A 132 -13.02 -17.71 9.63
CA LEU A 132 -12.07 -16.87 10.36
C LEU A 132 -11.35 -15.88 9.44
N ALA A 133 -10.94 -16.32 8.24
CA ALA A 133 -10.37 -15.46 7.20
C ALA A 133 -11.36 -14.38 6.76
N GLN A 134 -12.64 -14.73 6.59
CA GLN A 134 -13.70 -13.78 6.29
C GLN A 134 -13.87 -12.72 7.39
N SER A 135 -13.73 -13.10 8.67
CA SER A 135 -13.76 -12.15 9.79
C SER A 135 -12.59 -11.16 9.76
N TYR A 136 -11.42 -11.60 9.34
CA TYR A 136 -10.27 -10.70 9.14
C TYR A 136 -10.49 -9.76 7.96
N LEU A 137 -10.99 -10.29 6.85
CA LEU A 137 -11.29 -9.49 5.65
C LEU A 137 -12.38 -8.45 5.89
N SER A 138 -13.46 -8.78 6.60
CA SER A 138 -14.53 -7.82 6.93
C SER A 138 -14.03 -6.67 7.81
N THR A 139 -13.07 -6.94 8.69
CA THR A 139 -12.39 -5.91 9.48
C THR A 139 -11.44 -5.07 8.62
N ALA A 140 -10.72 -5.71 7.68
CA ALA A 140 -9.80 -5.03 6.77
C ALA A 140 -10.50 -4.11 5.74
N VAL A 141 -11.79 -4.33 5.43
CA VAL A 141 -12.58 -3.45 4.54
C VAL A 141 -12.55 -2.00 5.00
N PHE A 142 -12.54 -1.75 6.32
CA PHE A 142 -12.46 -0.39 6.86
C PHE A 142 -11.17 0.34 6.47
N MET A 143 -10.09 -0.39 6.16
CA MET A 143 -8.83 0.18 5.68
C MET A 143 -8.91 0.74 4.25
N VAL A 144 -9.89 0.28 3.46
CA VAL A 144 -10.08 0.68 2.06
C VAL A 144 -10.93 1.94 1.93
N PHE A 145 -11.61 2.37 3.02
CA PHE A 145 -12.34 3.62 3.00
C PHE A 145 -11.37 4.81 2.94
N PRO A 146 -11.61 5.77 2.02
CA PRO A 146 -10.71 6.91 1.79
C PRO A 146 -10.78 7.99 2.88
#